data_AF-A0AAN7YWF1-F1
#
_entry.id   AF-A0AAN7YWF1-F1
#
_cell.length_a   1.000
_cell.length_b   1.000
_cell.length_c   1.000
_cell.angle_alpha   90.00
_cell.angle_beta   90.00
_cell.angle_gamma   90.00
#
_symmetry.space_group_name_H-M   'P 1'
#
loop_
_entity.id
_entity.type
_entity.pdbx_description
1 polymer ?
#
loop_
_entity_poly.entity_id
_entity_poly.type
_entity_poly.pdbx_seq_one_letter_code
_entity_poly.pdbx_strand_id
1 'polypeptide(L)'
;MKLSKITLILIISIYLIKSTVSISEIPNIGIGSKDEVSKDALMQKVYYSIRSDNKQCSTPHCGGYFIKKLNSIEGTEDSQEIYISEMMTSNPLLNSTMINQLKQIQQQQQQQQLNMIIQPPFTLVVSGDITPSHSNDGLYHCLHLTDILHVMSIPIEDLEINKKKQTIKPQEQYYFIKPSPYKCNGILTDCPAYVVMKANTHEIEFLQSYVESYTTSIPMLDQHWLNSRLVSENSDVSAMVKGYIVGEKLTISYIFLNTIDPPTKCKPPQVKRCENLKPNQIPVFTRTIDRCVVFTECIERGPCHFGVPSCTQGYHPSVIQVAPKGCRRYYCDPDFLPIISQLQIN
;
A
#
# COMPACT_ATOMS: atom_id res chain seq x y z
N MET A 1 -8.41 60.14 -4.51
CA MET A 1 -9.48 59.48 -3.72
C MET A 1 -9.21 59.73 -2.24
N LYS A 2 -10.00 60.59 -1.59
CA LYS A 2 -9.90 60.82 -0.14
C LYS A 2 -10.65 59.68 0.57
N LEU A 3 -9.94 58.63 0.97
CA LEU A 3 -10.50 57.61 1.84
C LEU A 3 -10.89 58.28 3.15
N SER A 4 -12.19 58.29 3.44
CA SER A 4 -12.77 58.92 4.62
C SER A 4 -12.24 58.25 5.88
N LYS A 5 -11.62 59.03 6.77
CA LYS A 5 -11.12 58.60 8.09
C LYS A 5 -12.18 57.86 8.93
N ILE A 6 -13.46 58.07 8.62
CA ILE A 6 -14.60 57.43 9.28
C ILE A 6 -14.64 55.91 9.01
N THR A 7 -14.23 55.47 7.81
CA THR A 7 -14.24 54.05 7.43
C THR A 7 -13.19 53.23 8.19
N LEU A 8 -12.04 53.84 8.52
CA LEU A 8 -10.97 53.16 9.26
C LEU A 8 -11.36 52.90 10.72
N ILE A 9 -12.10 53.83 11.34
CA ILE A 9 -12.55 53.70 12.74
C ILE A 9 -13.61 52.61 12.87
N LEU A 10 -14.46 52.42 11.86
CA LEU A 10 -15.48 51.37 11.84
C LEU A 10 -14.89 49.97 11.69
N ILE A 11 -13.80 49.82 10.92
CA ILE A 11 -13.08 48.54 10.79
C ILE A 11 -12.35 48.19 12.10
N ILE A 12 -11.76 49.17 12.79
CA ILE A 12 -11.07 48.94 14.07
C ILE A 12 -12.05 48.58 15.19
N SER A 13 -13.24 49.18 15.20
CA SER A 13 -14.27 48.88 16.22
C SER A 13 -14.91 47.49 16.02
N ILE A 14 -15.08 47.02 14.78
CA ILE A 14 -15.49 45.63 14.50
C ILE A 14 -14.40 44.64 14.96
N TYR A 15 -13.11 45.03 14.90
CA TYR A 15 -12.01 44.20 15.40
C TYR A 15 -11.99 44.10 16.94
N LEU A 16 -12.42 45.14 17.67
CA LEU A 16 -12.38 45.16 19.14
C LEU A 16 -13.58 44.45 19.80
N ILE A 17 -14.71 44.29 19.11
CA ILE A 17 -15.90 43.60 19.67
C ILE A 17 -15.74 42.06 19.62
N LYS A 18 -14.76 41.52 18.87
CA LYS A 18 -14.51 40.06 18.80
C LYS A 18 -13.80 39.46 20.01
N SER A 19 -13.47 40.24 21.05
CA SER A 19 -12.59 39.79 22.14
C SER A 19 -13.29 39.31 23.43
N THR A 20 -14.62 39.24 23.52
CA THR A 20 -15.30 38.88 24.78
C THR A 20 -16.49 37.93 24.61
N VAL A 21 -16.37 36.90 23.76
CA VAL A 21 -17.27 35.74 23.82
C VAL A 21 -16.59 34.66 24.65
N SER A 22 -16.95 34.60 25.92
CA SER A 22 -16.62 33.52 26.84
C SER A 22 -17.31 32.25 26.35
N ILE A 23 -16.57 31.40 25.64
CA ILE A 23 -17.04 30.09 25.21
C ILE A 23 -17.23 29.24 26.47
N SER A 24 -18.47 29.15 26.93
CA SER A 24 -18.90 28.24 27.99
C SER A 24 -18.73 26.79 27.51
N GLU A 25 -17.87 26.05 28.22
CA GLU A 25 -17.79 24.60 28.35
C GLU A 25 -18.60 23.80 27.32
N ILE A 26 -18.03 23.66 26.12
CA ILE A 26 -18.44 22.60 25.20
C ILE A 26 -18.02 21.29 25.87
N PRO A 27 -18.93 20.31 26.05
CA PRO A 27 -18.60 19.03 26.65
C PRO A 27 -17.40 18.44 25.92
N ASN A 28 -16.44 17.92 26.70
CA ASN A 28 -15.23 17.25 26.23
C ASN A 28 -15.63 16.03 25.40
N ILE A 29 -15.97 16.26 24.13
CA ILE A 29 -15.98 15.23 23.11
C ILE A 29 -14.54 14.77 23.08
N GLY A 30 -14.28 13.51 23.45
CA GLY A 30 -12.97 12.89 23.35
C GLY A 30 -12.56 12.84 21.88
N ILE A 31 -12.08 13.98 21.39
CA ILE A 31 -11.44 14.13 20.09
C ILE A 31 -10.17 13.29 20.23
N GLY A 32 -10.10 12.16 19.51
CA GLY A 32 -8.88 11.37 19.43
C GLY A 32 -7.71 12.31 19.15
N SER A 33 -6.78 12.40 20.10
CA SER A 33 -5.72 13.40 20.03
C SER A 33 -4.84 13.08 18.82
N LYS A 34 -4.39 14.11 18.09
CA LYS A 34 -3.34 13.97 17.08
C LYS A 34 -2.10 13.26 17.64
N ASP A 35 -1.89 13.32 18.96
CA ASP A 35 -0.80 12.65 19.67
C ASP A 35 -0.89 11.11 19.60
N GLU A 36 -2.08 10.54 19.43
CA GLU A 36 -2.25 9.08 19.30
C GLU A 36 -1.81 8.61 17.91
N VAL A 37 -2.12 9.37 16.86
CA VAL A 37 -1.68 9.10 15.48
C VAL A 37 -0.17 9.28 15.33
N SER A 38 0.45 10.23 16.05
CA SER A 38 1.90 10.45 15.97
C SER A 38 2.74 9.28 16.53
N LYS A 39 2.15 8.40 17.34
CA LYS A 39 2.85 7.23 17.90
C LYS A 39 2.76 6.00 17.01
N ASP A 40 2.12 6.11 15.86
CA ASP A 40 1.93 4.99 14.96
C ASP A 40 3.24 4.34 14.54
N ALA A 41 3.29 3.01 14.57
CA ALA A 41 4.49 2.25 14.20
C ALA A 41 4.94 2.54 12.75
N LEU A 42 4.01 2.91 11.85
CA LEU A 42 4.37 3.30 10.49
C LEU A 42 5.21 4.58 10.44
N MET A 43 4.99 5.51 11.37
CA MET A 43 5.69 6.81 11.41
C MET A 43 7.09 6.70 12.01
N GLN A 44 7.38 5.61 12.73
CA GLN A 44 8.70 5.35 13.32
C GLN A 44 9.66 4.69 12.31
N LYS A 45 9.14 4.13 11.21
CA LYS A 45 9.93 3.48 10.17
C LYS A 45 10.42 4.50 9.15
N VAL A 46 11.62 4.27 8.61
CA VAL A 46 12.16 5.03 7.47
C VAL A 46 12.08 4.17 6.22
N TYR A 47 11.49 4.73 5.16
CA TYR A 47 11.25 4.08 3.89
C TYR A 47 12.15 4.64 2.79
N TYR A 48 12.63 3.76 1.92
CA TYR A 48 13.52 4.10 0.84
C TYR A 48 13.06 3.47 -0.46
N SER A 49 13.17 4.20 -1.57
CA SER A 49 13.21 3.56 -2.89
C SER A 49 14.55 2.87 -3.05
N ILE A 50 14.57 1.67 -3.63
CA ILE A 50 15.80 0.89 -3.82
C ILE A 50 16.02 0.51 -5.28
N ARG A 51 17.27 0.58 -5.74
CA ARG A 51 17.75 0.06 -7.02
C ARG A 51 19.13 -0.57 -6.86
N SER A 52 19.49 -1.54 -7.68
CA SER A 52 20.79 -2.20 -7.68
C SER A 52 21.86 -1.29 -8.28
N ASP A 53 23.09 -1.45 -7.80
CA ASP A 53 24.25 -0.90 -8.47
C ASP A 53 24.61 -1.77 -9.68
N ASN A 54 24.44 -1.21 -10.89
CA ASN A 54 24.71 -1.88 -12.15
C ASN A 54 26.09 -1.51 -12.74
N LYS A 55 26.93 -0.80 -11.98
CA LYS A 55 28.30 -0.50 -12.43
C LYS A 55 29.07 -1.79 -12.64
N GLN A 56 29.70 -1.91 -13.81
CA GLN A 56 30.59 -3.01 -14.14
C GLN A 56 31.99 -2.70 -13.62
N CYS A 57 32.38 -3.28 -12.49
CA CYS A 57 33.76 -3.21 -12.01
C CYS A 57 34.05 -4.39 -11.06
N SER A 58 35.30 -4.54 -10.61
CA SER A 58 35.73 -5.66 -9.77
C SER A 58 35.14 -5.59 -8.35
N THR A 59 34.46 -6.67 -7.92
CA THR A 59 34.07 -6.90 -6.51
C THR A 59 35.27 -6.70 -5.58
N PRO A 60 35.15 -6.01 -4.42
CA PRO A 60 33.92 -5.56 -3.75
C PRO A 60 33.45 -4.15 -4.10
N HIS A 61 34.13 -3.43 -5.00
CA HIS A 61 33.82 -2.02 -5.30
C HIS A 61 32.50 -1.82 -6.09
N CYS A 62 31.84 -2.92 -6.45
CA CYS A 62 30.78 -2.98 -7.46
C CYS A 62 29.83 -4.12 -7.10
N GLY A 63 28.54 -3.86 -7.25
CA GLY A 63 27.47 -4.64 -6.63
C GLY A 63 26.82 -3.83 -5.50
N GLY A 64 25.84 -4.41 -4.81
CA GLY A 64 25.07 -3.68 -3.80
C GLY A 64 23.89 -2.88 -4.40
N TYR A 65 23.50 -1.82 -3.71
CA TYR A 65 22.27 -1.08 -3.97
C TYR A 65 22.44 0.42 -3.71
N PHE A 66 21.69 1.23 -4.44
CA PHE A 66 21.42 2.63 -4.10
C PHE A 66 20.03 2.73 -3.51
N ILE A 67 19.94 3.39 -2.37
CA ILE A 67 18.66 3.72 -1.75
C ILE A 67 18.47 5.23 -1.69
N LYS A 68 17.22 5.69 -1.80
CA LYS A 68 16.86 7.10 -1.64
C LYS A 68 15.67 7.23 -0.72
N LYS A 69 15.78 8.09 0.29
CA LYS A 69 14.72 8.34 1.26
C LYS A 69 13.48 8.91 0.55
N LEU A 70 12.33 8.28 0.77
CA LEU A 70 11.07 8.73 0.18
C LEU A 70 10.64 10.09 0.76
N ASN A 71 9.91 10.88 -0.03
CA ASN A 71 9.42 12.23 0.31
C ASN A 71 10.52 13.20 0.79
N SER A 72 11.78 12.96 0.40
CA SER A 72 12.89 13.90 0.63
C SER A 72 12.73 15.15 -0.24
N ILE A 73 13.07 16.32 0.32
CA ILE A 73 13.03 17.60 -0.39
C ILE A 73 14.21 17.64 -1.37
N GLU A 74 13.93 17.86 -2.65
CA GLU A 74 14.98 17.93 -3.68
C GLU A 74 16.04 19.00 -3.34
N GLY A 75 17.31 18.63 -3.45
CA GLY A 75 18.44 19.52 -3.15
C GLY A 75 18.93 19.47 -1.71
N THR A 76 18.28 18.71 -0.82
CA THR A 76 18.80 18.43 0.53
C THR A 76 19.66 17.18 0.57
N GLU A 77 20.48 17.01 1.63
CA GLU A 77 21.28 15.80 1.85
C GLU A 77 20.42 14.53 1.86
N ASP A 78 19.24 14.59 2.48
CA ASP A 78 18.24 13.51 2.52
C ASP A 78 17.75 13.06 1.13
N SER A 79 17.90 13.91 0.11
CA SER A 79 17.50 13.60 -1.27
C SER A 79 18.56 12.89 -2.10
N GLN A 80 19.79 12.79 -1.56
CA GLN A 80 20.89 12.07 -2.19
C GLN A 80 20.71 10.56 -2.05
N GLU A 81 21.26 9.82 -2.99
CA GLU A 81 21.28 8.36 -2.91
C GLU A 81 22.39 7.90 -1.96
N ILE A 82 22.06 6.91 -1.13
CA ILE A 82 23.00 6.26 -0.22
C ILE A 82 23.38 4.92 -0.84
N TYR A 83 24.67 4.64 -0.91
CA TYR A 83 25.18 3.34 -1.35
C TYR A 83 25.16 2.34 -0.19
N ILE A 84 24.58 1.17 -0.44
CA ILE A 84 24.44 0.05 0.48
C ILE A 84 25.19 -1.14 -0.12
N SER A 85 26.24 -1.62 0.56
CA SER A 85 27.00 -2.79 0.10
C SER A 85 26.24 -4.08 0.35
N GLU A 86 25.46 -4.13 1.45
CA GLU A 86 24.82 -5.35 1.95
C GLU A 86 23.41 -5.09 2.48
N MET A 87 22.53 -6.07 2.30
CA MET A 87 21.21 -6.08 2.91
C MET A 87 21.08 -7.31 3.79
N MET A 88 20.61 -7.10 5.01
CA MET A 88 20.33 -8.15 5.98
C MET A 88 18.86 -8.11 6.35
N THR A 89 18.28 -9.27 6.68
CA THR A 89 16.93 -9.37 7.21
C THR A 89 16.98 -10.19 8.49
N SER A 90 16.37 -9.68 9.54
CA SER A 90 16.11 -10.42 10.78
C SER A 90 14.78 -11.17 10.72
N ASN A 91 13.91 -10.84 9.76
CA ASN A 91 12.60 -11.43 9.63
C ASN A 91 12.68 -12.73 8.82
N PRO A 92 12.36 -13.90 9.41
CA PRO A 92 12.42 -15.18 8.72
C PRO A 92 11.40 -15.29 7.57
N LEU A 93 10.36 -14.45 7.56
CA LEU A 93 9.36 -14.40 6.47
C LEU A 93 9.87 -13.65 5.25
N LEU A 94 10.79 -12.69 5.42
CA LEU A 94 11.53 -12.06 4.33
C LEU A 94 12.65 -13.01 3.91
N ASN A 95 12.29 -14.09 3.21
CA ASN A 95 13.23 -15.14 2.83
C ASN A 95 14.33 -14.61 1.88
N SER A 96 15.53 -15.17 1.94
CA SER A 96 16.61 -15.00 0.95
C SER A 96 16.17 -15.11 -0.52
N THR A 97 15.12 -15.89 -0.80
CA THR A 97 14.51 -15.97 -2.13
C THR A 97 13.94 -14.65 -2.60
N MET A 98 13.38 -13.83 -1.71
CA MET A 98 12.91 -12.50 -2.05
C MET A 98 14.06 -11.60 -2.49
N ILE A 99 15.19 -11.60 -1.76
CA ILE A 99 16.36 -10.80 -2.14
C ILE A 99 16.91 -11.24 -3.51
N ASN A 100 16.89 -12.55 -3.78
CA ASN A 100 17.27 -13.07 -5.10
C ASN A 100 16.24 -12.69 -6.19
N GLN A 101 14.95 -12.70 -5.87
CA GLN A 101 13.90 -12.19 -6.75
C GLN A 101 14.06 -10.70 -7.02
N LEU A 102 14.49 -9.89 -6.04
CA LEU A 102 14.82 -8.48 -6.28
C LEU A 102 15.87 -8.40 -7.40
N LYS A 103 17.00 -9.12 -7.28
CA LYS A 103 18.04 -9.15 -8.31
C LYS A 103 17.48 -9.56 -9.68
N GLN A 104 16.62 -10.57 -9.74
CA GLN A 104 16.01 -11.02 -10.99
C GLN A 104 15.06 -9.98 -11.60
N ILE A 105 14.20 -9.35 -10.78
CA ILE A 105 13.27 -8.29 -11.20
C ILE A 105 14.06 -7.12 -11.78
N GLN A 106 15.15 -6.73 -11.12
CA GLN A 106 16.00 -5.64 -11.58
C GLN A 106 16.72 -5.96 -12.90
N GLN A 107 17.21 -7.20 -13.04
CA GLN A 107 17.81 -7.66 -14.30
C GLN A 107 16.79 -7.71 -15.43
N GLN A 108 15.57 -8.19 -15.16
CA GLN A 108 14.48 -8.21 -16.14
C GLN A 108 14.08 -6.78 -16.56
N GLN A 109 14.01 -5.83 -15.63
CA GLN A 109 13.74 -4.43 -15.95
C GLN A 109 14.78 -3.84 -16.89
N GLN A 110 16.06 -4.14 -16.68
CA GLN A 110 17.12 -3.68 -17.58
C GLN A 110 16.97 -4.25 -18.98
N GLN A 111 16.57 -5.52 -19.10
CA GLN A 111 16.32 -6.16 -20.39
C GLN A 111 15.04 -5.66 -21.06
N GLN A 112 14.01 -5.34 -20.27
CA GLN A 112 12.71 -4.87 -20.75
C GLN A 112 12.68 -3.39 -21.13
N GLN A 113 13.73 -2.60 -20.88
CA GLN A 113 13.83 -1.22 -21.40
C GLN A 113 13.76 -1.15 -22.94
N LEU A 114 13.88 -2.27 -23.65
CA LEU A 114 13.65 -2.36 -25.10
C LEU A 114 12.18 -2.48 -25.52
N ASN A 115 11.25 -2.84 -24.61
CA ASN A 115 9.82 -2.96 -24.90
C ASN A 115 9.00 -2.13 -23.89
N MET A 116 8.43 -1.04 -24.38
CA MET A 116 7.69 0.02 -23.66
C MET A 116 6.69 -0.45 -22.59
N ILE A 117 7.15 -0.74 -21.36
CA ILE A 117 6.30 -0.73 -20.17
C ILE A 117 6.68 0.51 -19.37
N ILE A 118 5.75 1.46 -19.18
CA ILE A 118 5.98 2.62 -18.33
C ILE A 118 5.90 2.19 -16.87
N GLN A 119 6.96 1.56 -16.38
CA GLN A 119 7.10 1.29 -14.95
C GLN A 119 7.51 2.58 -14.22
N PRO A 120 7.11 2.74 -12.94
CA PRO A 120 7.71 3.77 -12.10
C PRO A 120 9.25 3.59 -12.08
N PRO A 121 10.01 4.66 -11.82
CA PRO A 121 11.47 4.61 -11.82
C PRO A 121 12.05 3.59 -10.83
N PHE A 122 11.23 3.12 -9.88
CA PHE A 122 11.51 2.00 -9.01
C PHE A 122 10.22 1.22 -8.73
N THR A 123 10.34 -0.11 -8.66
CA THR A 123 9.22 -1.01 -8.36
C THR A 123 9.18 -1.48 -6.92
N LEU A 124 10.19 -1.10 -6.14
CA LEU A 124 10.44 -1.61 -4.80
C LEU A 124 10.66 -0.44 -3.85
N VAL A 125 9.98 -0.51 -2.72
CA VAL A 125 10.22 0.31 -1.53
C VAL A 125 10.63 -0.63 -0.42
N VAL A 126 11.61 -0.22 0.37
CA VAL A 126 12.06 -0.98 1.54
C VAL A 126 12.01 -0.09 2.78
N SER A 127 11.85 -0.69 3.94
CA SER A 127 12.07 -0.03 5.22
C SER A 127 13.18 -0.75 5.98
N GLY A 128 13.89 -0.02 6.83
CA GLY A 128 14.97 -0.59 7.61
C GLY A 128 15.91 0.44 8.22
N ASP A 129 16.83 -0.08 9.04
CA ASP A 129 17.87 0.72 9.69
C ASP A 129 19.18 0.60 8.93
N ILE A 130 19.85 1.73 8.76
CA ILE A 130 21.16 1.78 8.10
C ILE A 130 22.24 1.76 9.19
N THR A 131 23.15 0.78 9.11
CA THR A 131 24.29 0.63 10.02
C THR A 131 25.60 0.57 9.22
N PRO A 132 26.77 0.82 9.85
CA PRO A 132 28.04 0.52 9.21
C PRO A 132 28.18 -0.99 8.93
N SER A 133 28.65 -1.35 7.73
CA SER A 133 28.85 -2.76 7.31
C SER A 133 30.00 -3.40 8.07
N HIS A 134 29.74 -4.54 8.71
CA HIS A 134 30.74 -5.31 9.45
C HIS A 134 31.75 -6.02 8.54
N SER A 135 31.38 -6.36 7.31
CA SER A 135 32.26 -7.08 6.37
C SER A 135 33.29 -6.20 5.68
N ASN A 136 33.11 -4.87 5.74
CA ASN A 136 33.97 -3.89 5.08
C ASN A 136 34.57 -2.89 6.07
N ASP A 137 34.82 -3.32 7.32
CA ASP A 137 35.40 -2.49 8.39
C ASP A 137 34.69 -1.14 8.59
N GLY A 138 33.38 -1.08 8.34
CA GLY A 138 32.57 0.14 8.45
C GLY A 138 32.71 1.16 7.31
N LEU A 139 33.46 0.85 6.25
CA LEU A 139 33.63 1.74 5.09
C LEU A 139 32.35 1.95 4.27
N TYR A 140 31.42 1.00 4.32
CA TYR A 140 30.14 1.05 3.62
C TYR A 140 28.99 0.85 4.58
N HIS A 141 27.76 1.02 4.07
CA HIS A 141 26.53 0.83 4.83
C HIS A 141 25.90 -0.54 4.58
N CYS A 142 25.33 -1.11 5.64
CA CYS A 142 24.43 -2.26 5.63
C CYS A 142 23.00 -1.78 5.91
N LEU A 143 22.02 -2.28 5.16
CA LEU A 143 20.61 -2.04 5.42
C LEU A 143 19.98 -3.26 6.10
N HIS A 144 19.52 -3.07 7.35
CA HIS A 144 18.74 -4.06 8.08
C HIS A 144 17.26 -3.92 7.73
N LEU A 145 16.81 -4.72 6.77
CA LEU A 145 15.45 -4.71 6.23
C LEU A 145 14.43 -5.13 7.28
N THR A 146 13.37 -4.33 7.40
CA THR A 146 12.18 -4.63 8.22
C THR A 146 10.97 -4.95 7.35
N ASP A 147 10.76 -4.21 6.26
CA ASP A 147 9.71 -4.49 5.27
C ASP A 147 10.23 -4.36 3.83
N ILE A 148 9.56 -5.08 2.93
CA ILE A 148 9.71 -4.93 1.48
C ILE A 148 8.32 -4.70 0.92
N LEU A 149 8.13 -3.58 0.23
CA LEU A 149 6.88 -3.22 -0.43
C LEU A 149 7.10 -3.24 -1.94
N HIS A 150 6.27 -4.02 -2.63
CA HIS A 150 6.35 -4.20 -4.07
C HIS A 150 5.17 -3.51 -4.76
N VAL A 151 5.46 -2.77 -5.84
CA VAL A 151 4.42 -2.10 -6.62
C VAL A 151 3.50 -3.12 -7.31
N MET A 152 2.20 -2.88 -7.27
CA MET A 152 1.23 -3.63 -8.06
C MET A 152 1.33 -3.24 -9.54
N SER A 153 1.31 -4.24 -10.41
CA SER A 153 1.27 -4.02 -11.87
C SER A 153 -0.10 -3.50 -12.30
N ILE A 154 -0.15 -2.57 -13.24
CA ILE A 154 -1.40 -2.08 -13.86
C ILE A 154 -1.23 -2.13 -15.38
N PRO A 155 -2.28 -2.50 -16.16
CA PRO A 155 -2.23 -2.46 -17.62
C PRO A 155 -1.83 -1.07 -18.15
N ILE A 156 -1.09 -1.04 -19.26
CA ILE A 156 -0.49 0.18 -19.81
C ILE A 156 -1.57 1.11 -20.37
N GLU A 157 -2.60 0.52 -20.96
CA GLU A 157 -3.71 1.21 -21.60
C GLU A 157 -4.39 2.17 -20.61
N ASP A 158 -4.53 1.75 -19.34
CA ASP A 158 -5.17 2.54 -18.29
C ASP A 158 -4.27 3.70 -17.80
N LEU A 159 -2.95 3.52 -17.83
CA LEU A 159 -2.00 4.59 -17.48
C LEU A 159 -1.98 5.71 -18.53
N GLU A 160 -2.06 5.38 -19.81
CA GLU A 160 -2.01 6.38 -20.88
C GLU A 160 -3.26 7.27 -20.93
N ILE A 161 -4.44 6.69 -20.72
CA ILE A 161 -5.71 7.42 -20.73
C ILE A 161 -5.70 8.53 -19.66
N ASN A 162 -5.10 8.25 -18.50
CA ASN A 162 -4.99 9.20 -17.41
C ASN A 162 -3.94 10.28 -17.68
N LYS A 163 -2.80 9.94 -18.32
CA LYS A 163 -1.73 10.90 -18.63
C LYS A 163 -2.12 11.95 -19.66
N LYS A 164 -2.94 11.60 -20.66
CA LYS A 164 -3.29 12.53 -21.76
C LYS A 164 -4.21 13.68 -21.35
N LYS A 165 -4.84 13.61 -20.17
CA LYS A 165 -5.86 14.59 -19.74
C LYS A 165 -5.33 15.71 -18.82
N GLN A 166 -4.12 15.59 -18.29
CA GLN A 166 -3.62 16.53 -17.28
C GLN A 166 -2.56 17.47 -17.86
N THR A 167 -2.86 18.77 -17.87
CA THR A 167 -1.93 19.84 -18.29
C THR A 167 -0.92 20.19 -17.19
N ILE A 168 -1.26 19.96 -15.93
CA ILE A 168 -0.40 20.19 -14.76
C ILE A 168 -0.18 18.83 -14.10
N LYS A 169 1.09 18.44 -13.93
CA LYS A 169 1.45 17.24 -13.17
C LYS A 169 1.76 17.65 -11.73
N PRO A 170 0.84 17.44 -10.78
CA PRO A 170 1.12 17.69 -9.37
C PRO A 170 2.28 16.80 -8.90
N GLN A 171 3.05 17.29 -7.93
CA GLN A 171 4.12 16.51 -7.32
C GLN A 171 3.52 15.38 -6.50
N GLU A 172 3.83 14.14 -6.87
CA GLU A 172 3.38 12.97 -6.13
C GLU A 172 4.23 12.74 -4.88
N GLN A 173 3.59 12.21 -3.84
CA GLN A 173 4.21 11.83 -2.57
C GLN A 173 3.77 10.41 -2.19
N TYR A 174 4.45 9.84 -1.20
CA TYR A 174 4.16 8.53 -0.63
C TYR A 174 3.36 8.66 0.66
N TYR A 175 2.26 7.91 0.76
CA TYR A 175 1.33 7.97 1.87
C TYR A 175 0.96 6.57 2.36
N PHE A 176 0.57 6.48 3.64
CA PHE A 176 -0.24 5.40 4.20
C PHE A 176 -1.64 5.94 4.50
N ILE A 177 -2.67 5.13 4.28
CA ILE A 177 -4.06 5.52 4.55
C ILE A 177 -4.58 4.72 5.74
N LYS A 178 -5.22 5.40 6.69
CA LYS A 178 -5.92 4.80 7.83
C LYS A 178 -7.36 5.28 7.90
N PRO A 179 -8.26 4.53 8.57
CA PRO A 179 -9.55 5.07 8.96
C PRO A 179 -9.36 6.35 9.77
N SER A 180 -10.21 7.34 9.53
CA SER A 180 -10.23 8.54 10.37
C SER A 180 -10.60 8.18 11.81
N PRO A 181 -9.92 8.75 12.83
CA PRO A 181 -10.33 8.57 14.23
C PRO A 181 -11.63 9.30 14.55
N TYR A 182 -12.11 10.19 13.67
CA TYR A 182 -13.35 10.94 13.88
C TYR A 182 -14.57 10.10 13.51
N LYS A 183 -15.50 9.98 14.45
CA LYS A 183 -16.83 9.38 14.23
C LYS A 183 -17.84 10.50 14.01
N CYS A 184 -18.48 10.52 12.84
CA CYS A 184 -19.56 11.46 12.57
C CYS A 184 -20.81 11.08 13.39
N ASN A 185 -21.16 11.89 14.38
CA ASN A 185 -22.38 11.71 15.16
C ASN A 185 -23.56 12.44 14.50
N GLY A 186 -23.90 12.15 13.24
CA GLY A 186 -25.12 12.60 12.53
C GLY A 186 -25.36 14.12 12.34
N ILE A 187 -24.83 14.98 13.21
CA ILE A 187 -24.96 16.44 13.22
C ILE A 187 -23.87 17.06 12.34
N LEU A 188 -22.68 16.46 12.35
CA LEU A 188 -21.60 16.78 11.42
C LEU A 188 -21.70 15.80 10.24
N THR A 189 -22.22 16.28 9.11
CA THR A 189 -22.42 15.46 7.90
C THR A 189 -21.15 15.31 7.06
N ASP A 190 -20.11 16.09 7.37
CA ASP A 190 -18.90 16.19 6.56
C ASP A 190 -17.66 16.00 7.44
N CYS A 191 -17.49 14.80 8.00
CA CYS A 191 -16.25 14.45 8.66
C CYS A 191 -15.40 13.58 7.74
N PRO A 192 -14.07 13.79 7.77
CA PRO A 192 -13.16 13.03 6.92
C PRO A 192 -13.26 11.55 7.25
N ALA A 193 -13.43 10.73 6.24
CA ALA A 193 -13.49 9.28 6.35
C ALA A 193 -12.10 8.65 6.57
N TYR A 194 -11.04 9.34 6.15
CA TYR A 194 -9.68 8.83 6.17
C TYR A 194 -8.70 9.83 6.76
N VAL A 195 -7.61 9.30 7.31
CA VAL A 195 -6.39 10.06 7.60
C VAL A 195 -5.26 9.46 6.77
N VAL A 196 -4.46 10.31 6.15
CA VAL A 196 -3.25 9.89 5.45
C VAL A 196 -2.03 10.37 6.19
N MET A 197 -1.02 9.52 6.21
CA MET A 197 0.26 9.75 6.85
C MET A 197 1.33 9.76 5.77
N LYS A 198 2.02 10.88 5.60
CA LYS A 198 3.02 11.02 4.55
C LYS A 198 4.33 10.37 5.00
N ALA A 199 4.79 9.37 4.26
CA ALA A 199 5.93 8.53 4.63
C ALA A 199 7.20 9.36 4.89
N ASN A 200 7.99 8.97 5.90
CA ASN A 200 9.21 9.67 6.37
C ASN A 200 9.01 11.11 6.86
N THR A 201 7.76 11.54 7.02
CA THR A 201 7.42 12.83 7.59
C THR A 201 6.51 12.61 8.79
N HIS A 202 6.37 13.61 9.66
CA HIS A 202 5.36 13.59 10.72
C HIS A 202 4.04 14.25 10.26
N GLU A 203 3.87 14.47 8.95
CA GLU A 203 2.72 15.15 8.37
C GLU A 203 1.55 14.19 8.22
N ILE A 204 0.39 14.63 8.68
CA ILE A 204 -0.89 13.95 8.50
C ILE A 204 -1.89 14.87 7.84
N GLU A 205 -2.74 14.32 6.97
CA GLU A 205 -3.83 15.04 6.32
C GLU A 205 -5.12 14.23 6.42
N PHE A 206 -6.26 14.91 6.49
CA PHE A 206 -7.57 14.28 6.54
C PHE A 206 -8.22 14.31 5.16
N LEU A 207 -8.83 13.20 4.76
CA LEU A 207 -9.45 13.06 3.45
C LEU A 207 -10.89 12.55 3.57
N GLN A 208 -11.71 12.98 2.62
CA GLN A 208 -13.07 12.44 2.43
C GLN A 208 -13.05 11.18 1.59
N SER A 209 -12.15 11.13 0.60
CA SER A 209 -12.11 10.04 -0.36
C SER A 209 -10.73 9.83 -0.95
N TYR A 210 -10.53 8.68 -1.55
CA TYR A 210 -9.43 8.41 -2.46
C TYR A 210 -9.97 7.73 -3.71
N VAL A 211 -9.21 7.78 -4.80
CA VAL A 211 -9.50 7.03 -6.02
C VAL A 211 -8.23 6.33 -6.49
N GLU A 212 -8.39 5.09 -6.92
CA GLU A 212 -7.36 4.23 -7.45
C GLU A 212 -7.93 3.49 -8.67
N SER A 213 -7.07 3.06 -9.60
CA SER A 213 -7.51 2.45 -10.87
C SER A 213 -7.43 0.92 -10.89
N TYR A 214 -6.78 0.29 -9.90
CA TYR A 214 -6.54 -1.15 -9.87
C TYR A 214 -7.84 -1.95 -9.81
N THR A 215 -8.81 -1.52 -8.99
CA THR A 215 -10.10 -2.21 -8.86
C THR A 215 -10.89 -2.28 -10.18
N THR A 216 -10.73 -1.30 -11.06
CA THR A 216 -11.39 -1.29 -12.37
C THR A 216 -10.54 -1.91 -13.48
N SER A 217 -9.22 -1.83 -13.36
CA SER A 217 -8.26 -2.23 -14.41
C SER A 217 -7.88 -3.71 -14.35
N ILE A 218 -8.00 -4.35 -13.18
CA ILE A 218 -7.61 -5.75 -12.99
C ILE A 218 -8.86 -6.60 -12.75
N PRO A 219 -9.30 -7.37 -13.76
CA PRO A 219 -10.43 -8.27 -13.61
C PRO A 219 -10.23 -9.23 -12.44
N MET A 220 -11.26 -9.42 -11.63
CA MET A 220 -11.27 -10.38 -10.51
C MET A 220 -10.23 -10.09 -9.41
N LEU A 221 -9.74 -8.86 -9.30
CA LEU A 221 -8.99 -8.44 -8.12
C LEU A 221 -9.90 -8.54 -6.88
N ASP A 222 -9.39 -9.11 -5.78
CA ASP A 222 -10.13 -9.17 -4.52
C ASP A 222 -10.20 -7.77 -3.88
N GLN A 223 -11.29 -7.05 -4.15
CA GLN A 223 -11.51 -5.68 -3.66
C GLN A 223 -11.54 -5.60 -2.12
N HIS A 224 -12.07 -6.63 -1.45
CA HIS A 224 -12.14 -6.63 0.01
C HIS A 224 -10.74 -6.77 0.62
N TRP A 225 -9.92 -7.65 0.06
CA TRP A 225 -8.51 -7.76 0.43
C TRP A 225 -7.77 -6.44 0.15
N LEU A 226 -7.83 -5.91 -1.08
CA LEU A 226 -7.10 -4.69 -1.43
C LEU A 226 -7.48 -3.52 -0.52
N ASN A 227 -8.77 -3.31 -0.27
CA ASN A 227 -9.25 -2.22 0.60
C ASN A 227 -8.76 -2.40 2.04
N SER A 228 -8.66 -3.63 2.55
CA SER A 228 -8.11 -3.91 3.89
C SER A 228 -6.61 -3.59 4.01
N ARG A 229 -5.89 -3.55 2.89
CA ARG A 229 -4.46 -3.16 2.83
C ARG A 229 -4.32 -1.66 2.64
N LEU A 230 -5.10 -1.08 1.74
CA LEU A 230 -5.11 0.36 1.50
C LEU A 230 -5.48 1.13 2.77
N VAL A 231 -6.55 0.74 3.44
CA VAL A 231 -7.06 1.40 4.65
C VAL A 231 -6.95 0.43 5.82
N SER A 232 -5.80 0.44 6.49
CA SER A 232 -5.52 -0.53 7.57
C SER A 232 -5.13 0.17 8.86
N GLU A 233 -5.71 -0.29 9.97
CA GLU A 233 -5.22 0.08 11.31
C GLU A 233 -3.90 -0.65 11.64
N ASN A 234 -3.70 -1.84 11.07
CA ASN A 234 -2.53 -2.67 11.30
C ASN A 234 -1.35 -2.26 10.39
N SER A 235 -0.30 -1.71 10.99
CA SER A 235 0.91 -1.25 10.31
C SER A 235 1.65 -2.34 9.52
N ASP A 236 1.51 -3.60 9.92
CA ASP A 236 2.28 -4.71 9.32
C ASP A 236 1.78 -5.09 7.93
N VAL A 237 0.50 -4.77 7.63
CA VAL A 237 -0.16 -5.08 6.37
C VAL A 237 -0.58 -3.84 5.59
N SER A 238 -0.36 -2.63 6.12
CA SER A 238 -0.69 -1.39 5.43
C SER A 238 0.04 -1.30 4.08
N ALA A 239 -0.73 -1.05 3.02
CA ALA A 239 -0.19 -0.68 1.73
C ALA A 239 0.34 0.76 1.78
N MET A 240 1.44 1.01 1.10
CA MET A 240 1.89 2.36 0.79
C MET A 240 1.34 2.74 -0.57
N VAL A 241 0.90 3.99 -0.72
CA VAL A 241 0.43 4.52 -2.00
C VAL A 241 1.31 5.67 -2.44
N LYS A 242 1.50 5.81 -3.75
CA LYS A 242 2.06 7.01 -4.37
C LYS A 242 0.95 7.74 -5.09
N GLY A 243 0.80 9.03 -4.81
CA GLY A 243 -0.27 9.83 -5.39
C GLY A 243 -0.15 11.31 -5.03
N TYR A 244 -1.20 12.06 -5.29
CA TYR A 244 -1.28 13.47 -4.97
C TYR A 244 -2.68 13.84 -4.46
N ILE A 245 -2.74 14.87 -3.62
CA ILE A 245 -3.97 15.32 -2.97
C ILE A 245 -4.45 16.61 -3.66
N VAL A 246 -5.74 16.66 -4.02
CA VAL A 246 -6.41 17.87 -4.53
C VAL A 246 -7.69 18.07 -3.74
N GLY A 247 -7.75 19.13 -2.93
CA GLY A 247 -8.81 19.28 -1.93
C GLY A 247 -8.73 18.17 -0.89
N GLU A 248 -9.85 17.51 -0.59
CA GLU A 248 -9.92 16.42 0.40
C GLU A 248 -9.94 15.03 -0.27
N LYS A 249 -9.33 14.93 -1.46
CA LYS A 249 -9.30 13.72 -2.28
C LYS A 249 -7.89 13.35 -2.70
N LEU A 250 -7.48 12.13 -2.38
CA LEU A 250 -6.23 11.53 -2.84
C LEU A 250 -6.45 10.79 -4.16
N THR A 251 -5.66 11.12 -5.19
CA THR A 251 -5.59 10.34 -6.43
C THR A 251 -4.36 9.45 -6.37
N ILE A 252 -4.56 8.14 -6.37
CA ILE A 252 -3.51 7.13 -6.24
C ILE A 252 -3.04 6.71 -7.63
N SER A 253 -1.75 6.91 -7.88
CA SER A 253 -1.07 6.51 -9.11
C SER A 253 -0.49 5.10 -9.01
N TYR A 254 0.06 4.74 -7.85
CA TYR A 254 0.65 3.42 -7.61
C TYR A 254 0.33 2.90 -6.21
N ILE A 255 0.12 1.59 -6.10
CA ILE A 255 -0.04 0.87 -4.83
C ILE A 255 1.16 -0.03 -4.61
N PHE A 256 1.79 0.05 -3.44
CA PHE A 256 2.89 -0.79 -2.99
C PHE A 256 2.39 -1.66 -1.85
N LEU A 257 2.44 -2.98 -2.02
CA LEU A 257 1.99 -3.95 -1.04
C LEU A 257 3.17 -4.55 -0.29
N ASN A 258 3.03 -4.74 1.02
CA ASN A 258 4.00 -5.52 1.78
C ASN A 258 4.03 -6.96 1.24
N THR A 259 5.21 -7.48 0.97
CA THR A 259 5.40 -8.82 0.44
C THR A 259 5.19 -9.92 1.49
N ILE A 260 5.16 -9.54 2.77
CA ILE A 260 4.73 -10.40 3.88
C ILE A 260 3.20 -10.37 3.98
N ASP A 261 2.51 -10.70 2.89
CA ASP A 261 1.06 -10.82 2.86
C ASP A 261 0.66 -12.26 2.53
N PRO A 262 -0.08 -12.96 3.40
CA PRO A 262 -0.59 -12.51 4.69
C PRO A 262 0.51 -12.43 5.76
N PRO A 263 0.31 -11.60 6.81
CA PRO A 263 1.29 -11.44 7.90
C PRO A 263 1.43 -12.73 8.73
N THR A 264 0.38 -13.54 8.76
CA THR A 264 0.36 -14.85 9.42
C THR A 264 0.14 -15.93 8.37
N LYS A 265 0.94 -17.00 8.43
CA LYS A 265 0.78 -18.16 7.55
C LYS A 265 -0.63 -18.74 7.70
N CYS A 266 -1.34 -18.90 6.58
CA CYS A 266 -2.68 -19.50 6.59
C CYS A 266 -2.63 -20.93 7.13
N LYS A 267 -3.59 -21.25 8.00
CA LYS A 267 -3.83 -22.64 8.40
C LYS A 267 -4.43 -23.40 7.20
N PRO A 268 -3.97 -24.63 6.91
CA PRO A 268 -4.65 -25.46 5.92
C PRO A 268 -6.15 -25.57 6.26
N PRO A 269 -7.05 -25.43 5.29
CA PRO A 269 -8.47 -25.55 5.55
C PRO A 269 -8.75 -26.96 6.08
N GLN A 270 -9.34 -27.05 7.28
CA GLN A 270 -9.78 -28.31 7.85
C GLN A 270 -11.05 -28.76 7.13
N VAL A 271 -10.88 -29.44 5.99
CA VAL A 271 -11.99 -30.00 5.24
C VAL A 271 -12.61 -31.11 6.07
N LYS A 272 -13.78 -30.85 6.65
CA LYS A 272 -14.65 -31.93 7.11
C LYS A 272 -15.10 -32.66 5.85
N ARG A 273 -14.87 -33.97 5.77
CA ARG A 273 -15.46 -34.77 4.70
C ARG A 273 -16.96 -34.48 4.69
N CYS A 274 -17.52 -34.27 3.50
CA CYS A 274 -18.96 -34.09 3.34
C CYS A 274 -19.67 -35.43 3.56
N GLU A 275 -19.70 -35.87 4.82
CA GLU A 275 -20.23 -37.15 5.28
C GLU A 275 -21.75 -37.12 5.48
N ASN A 276 -22.37 -35.94 5.29
CA ASN A 276 -23.78 -35.73 5.57
C ASN A 276 -24.68 -36.19 4.42
N LEU A 277 -24.99 -37.49 4.42
CA LEU A 277 -26.24 -38.16 3.96
C LEU A 277 -26.77 -37.96 2.53
N LYS A 278 -26.40 -36.91 1.79
CA LYS A 278 -26.87 -36.66 0.43
C LYS A 278 -25.75 -36.97 -0.57
N PRO A 279 -26.03 -37.76 -1.63
CA PRO A 279 -25.06 -37.98 -2.68
C PRO A 279 -24.66 -36.63 -3.31
N ASN A 280 -23.41 -36.52 -3.78
CA ASN A 280 -22.91 -35.38 -4.57
C ASN A 280 -22.77 -34.04 -3.81
N GLN A 281 -22.56 -34.09 -2.50
CA GLN A 281 -22.11 -32.89 -1.77
C GLN A 281 -20.62 -32.62 -1.99
N ILE A 282 -20.28 -31.34 -2.08
CA ILE A 282 -18.89 -30.86 -2.20
C ILE A 282 -18.61 -29.78 -1.14
N PRO A 283 -17.36 -29.70 -0.63
CA PRO A 283 -16.98 -28.66 0.30
C PRO A 283 -16.91 -27.31 -0.42
N VAL A 284 -17.41 -26.26 0.21
CA VAL A 284 -17.21 -24.89 -0.24
C VAL A 284 -16.46 -24.07 0.79
N PHE A 285 -15.87 -23.00 0.29
CA PHE A 285 -14.92 -22.19 1.01
C PHE A 285 -15.24 -20.71 0.84
N THR A 286 -14.78 -19.93 1.80
CA THR A 286 -14.66 -18.48 1.71
C THR A 286 -13.18 -18.11 1.74
N ARG A 287 -12.89 -16.93 1.22
CA ARG A 287 -11.57 -16.31 1.28
C ARG A 287 -11.63 -15.15 2.28
N THR A 288 -10.71 -15.11 3.23
CA THR A 288 -10.63 -14.02 4.21
C THR A 288 -9.93 -12.80 3.60
N ILE A 289 -9.94 -11.67 4.32
CA ILE A 289 -9.15 -10.48 3.98
C ILE A 289 -7.64 -10.72 4.03
N ASP A 290 -7.18 -11.86 4.54
CA ASP A 290 -5.78 -12.28 4.53
C ASP A 290 -5.52 -13.32 3.43
N ARG A 291 -6.41 -13.37 2.43
CA ARG A 291 -6.36 -14.32 1.31
C ARG A 291 -6.39 -15.80 1.73
N CYS A 292 -6.61 -16.10 3.02
CA CYS A 292 -6.69 -17.46 3.53
C CYS A 292 -8.02 -18.12 3.13
N VAL A 293 -7.95 -19.38 2.74
CA VAL A 293 -9.12 -20.19 2.38
C VAL A 293 -9.67 -20.88 3.62
N VAL A 294 -10.94 -20.66 3.93
CA VAL A 294 -11.62 -21.20 5.10
C VAL A 294 -12.80 -22.06 4.66
N PHE A 295 -12.89 -23.29 5.17
CA PHE A 295 -14.04 -24.16 4.94
C PHE A 295 -15.31 -23.51 5.49
N THR A 296 -16.35 -23.45 4.67
CA THR A 296 -17.65 -22.87 5.06
C THR A 296 -18.62 -23.98 5.41
N GLU A 297 -18.96 -24.83 4.44
CA GLU A 297 -19.95 -25.88 4.58
C GLU A 297 -19.85 -26.91 3.43
N CYS A 298 -20.68 -27.93 3.47
CA CYS A 298 -20.86 -28.89 2.39
C CYS A 298 -22.21 -28.63 1.73
N ILE A 299 -22.21 -28.45 0.42
CA ILE A 299 -23.42 -28.14 -0.37
C ILE A 299 -23.58 -29.12 -1.52
N GLU A 300 -24.80 -29.23 -2.03
CA GLU A 300 -25.08 -30.01 -3.23
C GLU A 300 -24.47 -29.32 -4.47
N ARG A 301 -23.71 -30.07 -5.27
CA ARG A 301 -23.09 -29.54 -6.47
C ARG A 301 -24.15 -29.17 -7.51
N GLY A 302 -24.16 -27.90 -7.92
CA GLY A 302 -25.06 -27.40 -8.96
C GLY A 302 -24.37 -27.20 -10.32
N PRO A 303 -25.13 -26.81 -11.36
CA PRO A 303 -24.57 -26.43 -12.65
C PRO A 303 -23.77 -25.13 -12.53
N CYS A 304 -22.59 -25.11 -13.15
CA CYS A 304 -21.66 -23.99 -13.14
C CYS A 304 -21.17 -23.67 -14.56
N HIS A 305 -20.77 -22.42 -14.80
CA HIS A 305 -20.08 -22.09 -16.04
C HIS A 305 -18.69 -22.74 -16.06
N PHE A 306 -18.22 -23.14 -17.25
CA PHE A 306 -16.91 -23.77 -17.44
C PHE A 306 -15.81 -22.80 -17.87
N GLY A 307 -16.12 -21.49 -17.95
CA GLY A 307 -15.14 -20.48 -18.29
C GLY A 307 -14.01 -20.42 -17.24
N VAL A 308 -12.77 -20.41 -17.74
CA VAL A 308 -11.58 -20.14 -16.93
C VAL A 308 -11.04 -18.80 -17.40
N PRO A 309 -11.26 -17.71 -16.64
CA PRO A 309 -10.74 -16.41 -17.00
C PRO A 309 -9.23 -16.34 -16.80
N SER A 310 -8.54 -15.57 -17.63
CA SER A 310 -7.10 -15.28 -17.50
C SER A 310 -6.87 -14.01 -16.68
N CYS A 311 -5.77 -13.98 -15.92
CA CYS A 311 -5.30 -12.77 -15.25
C CYS A 311 -4.42 -11.92 -16.18
N THR A 312 -4.37 -10.61 -15.91
CA THR A 312 -3.44 -9.68 -16.54
C THR A 312 -1.99 -9.99 -16.12
N GLN A 313 -1.01 -9.55 -16.90
CA GLN A 313 0.41 -9.75 -16.58
C GLN A 313 0.76 -9.18 -15.19
N GLY A 314 1.56 -9.92 -14.41
CA GLY A 314 1.92 -9.58 -13.04
C GLY A 314 0.93 -10.10 -12.00
N TYR A 315 -0.04 -10.92 -12.41
CA TYR A 315 -1.02 -11.57 -11.56
C TYR A 315 -1.18 -13.05 -11.91
N HIS A 316 -1.35 -13.89 -10.89
CA HIS A 316 -1.63 -15.30 -11.04
C HIS A 316 -3.10 -15.58 -10.66
N PRO A 317 -3.73 -16.55 -11.34
CA PRO A 317 -5.06 -16.98 -10.95
C PRO A 317 -5.00 -17.76 -9.64
N SER A 318 -5.97 -17.50 -8.76
CA SER A 318 -6.32 -18.36 -7.64
C SER A 318 -7.80 -18.70 -7.66
N VAL A 319 -8.15 -19.87 -7.15
CA VAL A 319 -9.50 -20.43 -7.33
C VAL A 319 -9.98 -21.13 -6.07
N ILE A 320 -11.25 -20.92 -5.73
CA ILE A 320 -11.95 -21.64 -4.66
C ILE A 320 -13.34 -22.05 -5.12
N GLN A 321 -13.90 -23.10 -4.51
CA GLN A 321 -15.31 -23.47 -4.69
C GLN A 321 -16.18 -22.67 -3.72
N VAL A 322 -17.18 -21.95 -4.20
CA VAL A 322 -18.05 -21.11 -3.36
C VAL A 322 -19.51 -21.56 -3.40
N ALA A 323 -20.24 -21.31 -2.30
CA ALA A 323 -21.68 -21.46 -2.24
C ALA A 323 -22.40 -20.54 -3.27
N PRO A 324 -23.64 -20.87 -3.70
CA PRO A 324 -24.49 -21.98 -3.24
C PRO A 324 -24.43 -23.25 -4.10
N LYS A 325 -23.66 -23.25 -5.21
CA LYS A 325 -23.59 -24.40 -6.16
C LYS A 325 -22.22 -25.06 -6.25
N GLY A 326 -21.23 -24.52 -5.51
CA GLY A 326 -19.86 -25.00 -5.50
C GLY A 326 -19.12 -24.63 -6.78
N CYS A 327 -19.58 -23.54 -7.41
CA CYS A 327 -18.93 -23.01 -8.60
C CYS A 327 -17.58 -22.42 -8.23
N ARG A 328 -16.65 -22.50 -9.18
CA ARG A 328 -15.33 -21.90 -9.04
C ARG A 328 -15.47 -20.38 -9.05
N ARG A 329 -14.94 -19.72 -8.02
CA ARG A 329 -14.68 -18.29 -7.99
C ARG A 329 -13.19 -18.08 -8.21
N TYR A 330 -12.86 -17.26 -9.20
CA TYR A 330 -11.49 -16.93 -9.56
C TYR A 330 -11.12 -15.57 -8.97
N TYR A 331 -9.84 -15.42 -8.63
CA TYR A 331 -9.23 -14.17 -8.21
C TYR A 331 -7.91 -13.99 -8.96
N CYS A 332 -7.51 -12.74 -9.17
CA CYS A 332 -6.19 -12.39 -9.69
C CYS A 332 -5.34 -11.80 -8.57
N ASP A 333 -4.37 -12.57 -8.10
CA ASP A 333 -3.44 -12.20 -7.03
C ASP A 333 -2.12 -11.71 -7.62
N PRO A 334 -1.48 -10.66 -7.08
CA PRO A 334 -0.18 -10.23 -7.56
C PRO A 334 0.88 -11.34 -7.48
N ASP A 335 1.64 -11.53 -8.57
CA ASP A 335 2.63 -12.61 -8.74
C ASP A 335 3.76 -12.60 -7.71
N PHE A 336 4.07 -11.43 -7.17
CA PHE A 336 5.14 -11.28 -6.17
C PHE A 336 4.69 -11.69 -4.76
N LEU A 337 3.40 -11.90 -4.53
CA LEU A 337 2.90 -12.33 -3.23
C LEU A 337 3.05 -13.86 -3.05
N PRO A 338 3.25 -14.33 -1.82
CA PRO A 338 3.25 -15.76 -1.53
C PRO A 338 1.99 -16.45 -2.06
N ILE A 339 2.19 -17.57 -2.76
CA ILE A 339 1.10 -18.47 -3.14
C ILE A 339 0.61 -19.16 -1.87
N ILE A 340 -0.57 -18.77 -1.42
CA ILE A 340 -1.23 -19.42 -0.30
C ILE A 340 -1.72 -20.76 -0.81
N SER A 341 -1.20 -21.84 -0.23
CA SER A 341 -1.39 -23.23 -0.64
C SER A 341 -2.74 -23.46 -1.28
N GLN A 342 -2.73 -23.68 -2.59
CA GLN A 342 -3.92 -24.08 -3.33
C GLN A 342 -4.44 -25.36 -2.67
N LEU A 343 -5.75 -25.45 -2.48
CA LEU A 343 -6.38 -26.73 -2.22
C LEU A 343 -5.93 -27.65 -3.35
N GLN A 344 -5.04 -28.61 -3.05
CA GLN A 344 -4.74 -29.71 -3.96
C GLN A 344 -6.00 -30.57 -3.97
N ILE A 345 -6.98 -30.17 -4.78
CA ILE A 345 -8.17 -30.96 -5.07
C ILE A 345 -7.68 -32.01 -6.06
N ASN A 346 -7.18 -33.14 -5.53
CA ASN A 346 -6.86 -34.32 -6.32
C ASN A 346 -8.12 -34.92 -6.93
#